data_AF-A0A154PAJ9-F1
#
_entry.id   AF-A0A154PAJ9-F1
#
_cell.length_a   1.000
_cell.length_b   1.000
_cell.length_c   1.000
_cell.angle_alpha   90.00
_cell.angle_beta   90.00
_cell.angle_gamma   90.00
#
_symmetry.space_group_name_H-M   'P 1'
#
loop_
_entity.id
_entity.type
_entity.pdbx_description
1 polymer ?
#
loop_
_entity_poly.entity_id
_entity_poly.type
_entity_poly.pdbx_seq_one_letter_code
_entity_poly.pdbx_strand_id
1 'polypeptide(L)'
;MSSENSETPLTIEFGGGAELLFDKKKKYEVNLPGNDWTIQKLLFWIKDNLLKERPELFLQGETVRPGILVLVNDTDWELLVSTLFIFEIIK
;
A
#
# COMPACT_ATOMS: atom_id res chain seq x y z
N MET A 1 -28.34 6.51 -14.47
CA MET A 1 -27.75 5.73 -13.36
C MET A 1 -26.32 6.19 -13.23
N SER A 2 -26.10 7.16 -12.35
CA SER A 2 -24.77 7.75 -12.12
C SER A 2 -24.02 6.82 -11.18
N SER A 3 -23.17 5.97 -11.73
CA SER A 3 -22.15 5.28 -10.93
C SER A 3 -21.18 6.36 -10.48
N GLU A 4 -21.31 6.86 -9.24
CA GLU A 4 -20.25 7.64 -8.61
C GLU A 4 -19.05 6.71 -8.46
N ASN A 5 -18.13 6.75 -9.42
CA ASN A 5 -16.81 6.17 -9.28
C ASN A 5 -16.05 7.07 -8.31
N SER A 6 -16.29 6.89 -7.01
CA SER A 6 -15.57 7.62 -5.97
C SER A 6 -14.14 7.09 -5.94
N GLU A 7 -13.28 7.77 -6.70
CA GLU A 7 -11.85 7.53 -6.71
C GLU A 7 -11.22 8.19 -5.51
N THR A 8 -10.51 7.40 -4.71
CA THR A 8 -9.74 7.89 -3.56
C THR A 8 -8.29 8.10 -4.00
N PRO A 9 -7.82 9.34 -4.15
CA PRO A 9 -6.43 9.60 -4.48
C PRO A 9 -5.55 9.21 -3.29
N LEU A 10 -4.56 8.35 -3.55
CA LEU A 10 -3.62 7.86 -2.56
C LEU A 10 -2.19 7.97 -3.10
N THR A 11 -1.30 8.43 -2.23
CA THR A 11 0.14 8.38 -2.46
C THR A 11 0.70 7.18 -1.71
N ILE A 12 1.47 6.36 -2.41
CA ILE A 12 2.18 5.21 -1.85
C ILE A 12 3.67 5.43 -2.08
N GLU A 13 4.45 5.39 -1.00
CA GLU A 13 5.90 5.54 -1.06
C GLU A 13 6.62 4.27 -0.60
N PHE A 14 7.62 3.85 -1.37
CA PHE A 14 8.48 2.71 -1.11
C PHE A 14 9.91 3.19 -0.81
N GLY A 15 10.38 2.90 0.39
CA GLY A 15 11.74 3.16 0.83
C GLY A 15 12.50 1.89 1.24
N GLY A 16 13.76 2.06 1.61
CA GLY A 16 14.53 0.98 2.24
C GLY A 16 14.94 -0.18 1.34
N GLY A 17 14.93 0.01 0.02
CA GLY A 17 15.15 -1.07 -0.94
C GLY A 17 13.86 -1.78 -1.37
N ALA A 18 12.71 -1.45 -0.77
CA ALA A 18 11.42 -1.94 -1.26
C ALA A 18 11.13 -1.42 -2.67
N GLU A 19 11.62 -0.23 -3.02
CA GLU A 19 11.46 0.35 -4.36
C GLU A 19 11.99 -0.57 -5.48
N LEU A 20 12.96 -1.43 -5.18
CA LEU A 20 13.50 -2.41 -6.14
C LEU A 20 12.44 -3.41 -6.62
N LEU A 21 11.43 -3.68 -5.79
CA LEU A 21 10.32 -4.58 -6.11
C LEU A 21 9.25 -3.92 -6.98
N PHE A 22 9.26 -2.59 -7.02
CA PHE A 22 8.28 -1.73 -7.69
C PHE A 22 9.00 -0.87 -8.74
N ASP A 23 9.69 -1.51 -9.68
CA ASP A 23 10.32 -0.85 -10.85
C ASP A 23 11.35 0.26 -10.49
N LYS A 24 11.99 0.18 -9.31
CA LYS A 24 12.87 1.22 -8.75
C LYS A 24 12.19 2.58 -8.58
N LYS A 25 10.86 2.62 -8.58
CA LYS A 25 10.08 3.83 -8.38
C LYS A 25 9.71 3.95 -6.91
N LYS A 26 10.08 5.08 -6.32
CA LYS A 26 9.85 5.33 -4.89
C LYS A 26 8.44 5.83 -4.59
N LYS A 27 7.80 6.53 -5.53
CA LYS A 27 6.50 7.19 -5.29
C LYS A 27 5.49 6.80 -6.35
N TYR A 28 4.30 6.42 -5.92
CA TYR A 28 3.17 6.09 -6.76
C TYR A 28 1.96 6.92 -6.33
N GLU A 29 1.41 7.67 -7.27
CA GLU A 29 0.13 8.35 -7.10
C GLU A 29 -0.91 7.48 -7.80
N VAL A 30 -1.84 6.93 -7.02
CA VAL A 30 -2.87 6.00 -7.51
C VAL A 30 -4.24 6.48 -7.12
N ASN A 31 -5.20 6.30 -8.01
CA ASN A 31 -6.61 6.54 -7.71
C ASN A 31 -7.27 5.19 -7.44
N LEU A 32 -7.64 4.95 -6.20
CA LEU A 32 -8.26 3.71 -5.78
C LEU A 32 -9.78 3.79 -6.01
N PRO A 33 -10.39 2.86 -6.75
CA PRO A 33 -11.83 2.87 -6.96
C PRO A 33 -12.59 2.42 -5.71
N GLY A 34 -13.64 3.16 -5.34
CA GLY A 34 -14.52 2.84 -4.21
C GLY A 34 -14.06 3.41 -2.87
N ASN A 35 -14.93 3.28 -1.85
CA ASN A 35 -14.75 3.93 -0.55
C ASN A 35 -14.29 2.99 0.59
N ASP A 36 -14.39 1.67 0.43
CA ASP A 36 -14.14 0.70 1.51
C ASP A 36 -12.76 0.01 1.41
N TRP A 37 -11.71 0.80 1.64
CA TRP A 37 -10.32 0.34 1.66
C TRP A 37 -9.85 0.01 3.06
N THR A 38 -9.31 -1.20 3.22
CA THR A 38 -8.56 -1.62 4.41
C THR A 38 -7.10 -1.80 4.04
N ILE A 39 -6.21 -1.78 5.04
CA ILE A 39 -4.77 -1.96 4.83
C ILE A 39 -4.48 -3.28 4.11
N GLN A 40 -5.14 -4.35 4.55
CA GLN A 40 -5.01 -5.65 3.91
C GLN A 40 -5.44 -5.64 2.43
N LYS A 41 -6.60 -5.04 2.11
CA LYS A 41 -7.05 -4.89 0.71
C LYS A 41 -6.06 -4.08 -0.12
N LEU A 42 -5.52 -3.01 0.45
CA LEU A 42 -4.53 -2.18 -0.23
C LEU A 42 -3.25 -2.96 -0.49
N LEU A 43 -2.76 -3.74 0.47
CA LEU A 43 -1.56 -4.57 0.30
C LEU A 43 -1.73 -5.60 -0.83
N PHE A 44 -2.89 -6.26 -0.90
CA PHE A 44 -3.20 -7.14 -2.02
C PHE A 44 -3.28 -6.37 -3.35
N TRP A 45 -3.93 -5.21 -3.35
CA TRP A 45 -4.02 -4.39 -4.55
C TRP A 45 -2.65 -3.91 -5.04
N ILE A 46 -1.76 -3.48 -4.14
CA ILE A 46 -0.37 -3.09 -4.44
C ILE A 46 0.39 -4.27 -5.04
N LYS A 47 0.23 -5.46 -4.46
CA LYS A 47 0.83 -6.69 -5.00
C LYS A 47 0.34 -6.98 -6.42
N ASP A 48 -0.96 -6.89 -6.68
CA ASP A 48 -1.51 -7.26 -7.98
C ASP A 48 -1.30 -6.19 -9.06
N ASN A 49 -1.16 -4.91 -8.69
CA ASN A 49 -1.10 -3.79 -9.64
C ASN A 49 0.29 -3.16 -9.79
N LEU A 50 1.01 -2.98 -8.68
CA LEU A 50 2.26 -2.22 -8.66
C LEU A 50 3.50 -3.11 -8.65
N LEU A 51 3.43 -4.26 -7.97
CA LEU A 51 4.57 -5.16 -7.81
C LEU A 51 5.04 -5.69 -9.17
N LYS A 52 6.34 -5.56 -9.45
CA LYS A 52 6.97 -6.09 -10.68
C LYS A 52 7.85 -7.31 -10.42
N GLU A 53 8.30 -7.45 -9.18
CA GLU A 53 9.11 -8.56 -8.72
C GLU A 53 8.26 -9.63 -8.04
N ARG A 54 8.92 -10.56 -7.34
CA ARG A 54 8.24 -11.71 -6.73
C ARG A 54 7.39 -11.29 -5.52
N PRO A 55 6.12 -11.74 -5.45
CA PRO A 55 5.21 -11.42 -4.34
C PRO A 55 5.69 -11.93 -2.98
N GLU A 56 6.45 -13.01 -2.95
CA GLU A 56 7.05 -13.60 -1.73
C GLU A 56 8.07 -12.68 -1.03
N LEU A 57 8.62 -11.68 -1.73
CA LEU A 57 9.55 -10.71 -1.16
C LEU A 57 8.83 -9.57 -0.43
N PHE A 58 7.56 -9.33 -0.77
CA PHE A 58 6.75 -8.24 -0.24
C PHE A 58 5.71 -8.75 0.79
N LEU A 59 4.99 -9.82 0.45
CA LEU A 59 3.94 -10.41 1.28
C LEU A 59 4.32 -11.82 1.74
N GLN A 60 3.97 -12.12 2.99
CA GLN A 60 4.05 -13.45 3.56
C GLN A 60 2.67 -13.85 4.11
N GLY A 61 2.00 -14.77 3.42
CA GLY A 61 0.62 -15.14 3.74
C GLY A 61 -0.35 -14.01 3.42
N GLU A 62 -1.03 -13.49 4.45
CA GLU A 62 -2.04 -12.43 4.32
C GLU A 62 -1.56 -11.05 4.78
N THR A 63 -0.28 -10.93 5.14
CA THR A 63 0.33 -9.70 5.67
C THR A 63 1.71 -9.43 5.04
N VAL A 64 2.27 -8.26 5.29
CA VAL A 64 3.63 -7.90 4.86
C VAL A 64 4.67 -8.80 5.51
N ARG A 65 5.77 -9.03 4.78
CA ARG A 65 6.89 -9.83 5.29
C ARG A 65 7.50 -9.17 6.55
N PRO A 66 7.80 -9.94 7.61
CA PRO A 66 8.49 -9.41 8.79
C PRO A 66 9.78 -8.66 8.40
N GLY A 67 9.92 -7.44 8.92
CA GLY A 67 11.00 -6.51 8.56
C GLY A 67 10.64 -5.48 7.49
N ILE A 68 9.40 -5.46 7.01
CA ILE A 68 8.80 -4.33 6.28
C ILE A 68 7.93 -3.55 7.27
N LEU A 69 8.23 -2.27 7.45
CA LEU A 69 7.43 -1.35 8.26
C LEU A 69 6.46 -0.61 7.35
N VAL A 70 5.18 -0.62 7.72
CA VAL A 70 4.12 0.07 6.97
C VAL A 70 3.68 1.25 7.82
N LEU A 71 3.96 2.47 7.39
CA LEU A 71 3.41 3.66 8.00
C LEU A 71 2.20 4.09 7.22
N VAL A 72 1.31 4.76 7.93
CA VAL A 72 0.09 5.33 7.42
C VAL A 72 -0.01 6.77 7.94
N ASN A 73 0.11 7.79 7.09
CA ASN A 73 0.20 9.21 7.52
C ASN A 73 1.30 9.39 8.59
N ASP A 74 2.52 8.93 8.31
CA ASP A 74 3.66 8.93 9.26
C ASP A 74 3.42 8.16 10.57
N THR A 75 2.31 7.42 10.67
CA THR A 75 1.89 6.71 11.87
C THR A 75 1.99 5.22 11.64
N ASP A 76 2.56 4.48 12.59
CA ASP A 76 2.66 3.03 12.46
C ASP A 76 1.25 2.40 12.29
N TRP A 77 1.07 1.62 11.23
CA TRP A 77 -0.20 0.96 10.93
C TRP A 77 -0.66 0.01 12.03
N GLU A 78 0.26 -0.56 12.83
CA GLU A 78 -0.08 -1.39 13.97
C GLU A 78 -0.77 -0.59 15.08
N LEU A 79 -0.57 0.73 15.11
CA LEU A 79 -1.25 1.65 16.04
C LEU A 79 -2.61 2.11 15.49
N LEU A 80 -2.85 1.95 14.19
CA LEU A 80 -4.09 2.32 13.50
C LEU A 80 -5.05 1.13 13.46
N VAL A 81 -5.43 0.64 14.63
CA VAL A 81 -6.50 -0.37 14.78
C VAL A 81 -7.89 0.24 14.51
N SER A 82 -7.99 1.55 14.36
CA SER A 82 -9.23 2.21 13.99
C SER A 82 -8.98 3.53 13.26
N THR A 83 -9.40 3.58 12.00
CA THR A 83 -9.69 4.80 11.23
C THR A 83 -8.54 5.45 10.44
N LEU A 84 -8.52 5.14 9.13
CA LEU A 84 -8.31 6.00 7.95
C LEU A 84 -7.00 6.81 7.71
N PHE A 85 -6.37 6.47 6.56
CA PHE A 85 -5.59 7.25 5.55
C PHE A 85 -4.05 7.41 5.55
N ILE A 86 -3.55 7.45 4.29
CA ILE A 86 -2.22 7.68 3.64
C ILE A 86 -1.14 6.68 4.02
N PHE A 87 -0.26 6.19 3.12
CA PHE A 87 0.75 5.15 3.42
C PHE A 87 2.19 5.60 3.08
N GLU A 88 3.13 5.42 4.00
CA GLU A 88 4.57 5.63 3.81
C GLU A 88 5.35 4.38 4.28
N ILE A 89 6.14 3.72 3.43
CA ILE A 89 6.95 2.55 3.83
C ILE A 89 8.41 3.02 4.01
N ILE A 90 8.84 3.19 5.26
CA ILE A 90 10.23 3.49 5.63
C ILE A 90 10.85 2.24 6.26
N LYS A 91 12.06 1.86 5.85
CA LYS A 91 12.85 0.79 6.49
C LYS A 91 13.63 1.31 7.69
#